data_AF-A0AAF0TQ28-F1
#
_entry.id   AF-A0AAF0TQ28-F1
#
_cell.length_a   1.000
_cell.length_b   1.000
_cell.length_c   1.000
_cell.angle_alpha   90.00
_cell.angle_beta   90.00
_cell.angle_gamma   90.00
#
_symmetry.space_group_name_H-M   'P 1'
#
loop_
_entity.id
_entity.type
_entity.pdbx_description
1 polymer ?
#
loop_
_entity_poly.entity_id
_entity_poly.type
_entity_poly.pdbx_seq_one_letter_code
_entity_poly.pdbx_strand_id
1 'polypeptide(L)'
;MGATGSGKSKLSIDLATRFFPSEIINSDKIQVSKGIDITTNKISINEQGGVVHHLLVTPVLNRYLFQRVDEMKNGFSDRNTGIRKAIGVPEMEGYFRNLKNCTTVQEKCRLYDEAVREIKENTKELAEKQMWKIQRLRESGWDLQKVDATEALRAKMSPENSKIPATEIWERQVVLPSMKIVKQFLLE
;
A
#
# COMPACT_ATOMS: atom_id res chain seq x y z
N MET A 1 -10.03 5.24 4.22
CA MET A 1 -8.76 5.93 3.85
C MET A 1 -7.70 5.70 4.92
N GLY A 2 -6.41 5.98 4.64
CA GLY A 2 -5.32 5.81 5.61
C GLY A 2 -3.94 5.80 4.96
N ALA A 3 -2.89 6.10 5.73
CA ALA A 3 -1.51 6.06 5.26
C ALA A 3 -1.07 4.63 4.85
N THR A 4 0.01 4.53 4.09
CA THR A 4 0.62 3.24 3.72
C THR A 4 0.94 2.42 4.97
N GLY A 5 0.76 1.11 4.91
CA GLY A 5 0.98 0.22 6.07
C GLY A 5 -0.13 0.24 7.15
N SER A 6 -1.16 1.09 7.05
CA SER A 6 -2.22 1.20 8.08
C SER A 6 -3.25 0.06 8.09
N GLY A 7 -3.05 -1.02 7.32
CA GLY A 7 -3.96 -2.18 7.29
C GLY A 7 -5.25 -2.02 6.48
N LYS A 8 -5.32 -1.05 5.55
CA LYS A 8 -6.53 -0.79 4.71
C LYS A 8 -7.06 -2.04 4.00
N SER A 9 -6.18 -2.78 3.31
CA SER A 9 -6.58 -3.96 2.54
C SER A 9 -7.12 -5.08 3.44
N LYS A 10 -6.51 -5.26 4.62
CA LYS A 10 -6.99 -6.22 5.62
C LYS A 10 -8.41 -5.85 6.07
N LEU A 11 -8.63 -4.59 6.44
CA LEU A 11 -9.94 -4.12 6.88
C LEU A 11 -11.00 -4.26 5.77
N SER A 12 -10.65 -3.95 4.50
CA SER A 12 -11.63 -4.09 3.41
C SER A 12 -12.10 -5.51 3.22
N ILE A 13 -11.21 -6.50 3.39
CA ILE A 13 -11.60 -7.93 3.32
C ILE A 13 -12.40 -8.35 4.55
N ASP A 14 -11.97 -7.95 5.75
CA ASP A 14 -12.73 -8.22 6.99
C ASP A 14 -14.16 -7.67 6.92
N LEU A 15 -14.37 -6.54 6.24
CA LEU A 15 -15.70 -5.98 6.02
C LEU A 15 -16.43 -6.69 4.88
N ALA A 16 -15.81 -6.87 3.71
CA ALA A 16 -16.46 -7.49 2.56
C ALA A 16 -16.91 -8.94 2.82
N THR A 17 -16.22 -9.66 3.70
CA THR A 17 -16.64 -11.01 4.13
C THR A 17 -17.84 -11.01 5.07
N ARG A 18 -18.15 -9.89 5.73
CA ARG A 18 -19.25 -9.75 6.69
C ARG A 18 -20.47 -9.04 6.13
N PHE A 19 -20.29 -8.24 5.10
CA PHE A 19 -21.35 -7.57 4.37
C PHE A 19 -21.45 -8.19 2.98
N PHE A 20 -22.48 -8.99 2.71
CA PHE A 20 -22.66 -9.61 1.40
C PHE A 20 -23.94 -9.09 0.73
N PRO A 21 -23.92 -8.79 -0.58
CA PRO A 21 -22.76 -8.84 -1.49
C PRO A 21 -21.83 -7.62 -1.34
N SER A 22 -20.51 -7.84 -1.35
CA SER A 22 -19.51 -6.75 -1.38
C SER A 22 -18.35 -7.09 -2.32
N GLU A 23 -17.83 -6.07 -3.00
CA GLU A 23 -16.66 -6.13 -3.87
C GLU A 23 -15.71 -4.97 -3.55
N ILE A 24 -14.41 -5.13 -3.85
CA ILE A 24 -13.37 -4.16 -3.49
C ILE A 24 -12.84 -3.48 -4.76
N ILE A 25 -12.75 -2.15 -4.75
CA ILE A 25 -12.13 -1.37 -5.83
C ILE A 25 -10.81 -0.78 -5.33
N ASN A 26 -9.69 -1.11 -6.00
CA ASN A 26 -8.38 -0.54 -5.68
C ASN A 26 -8.29 0.94 -6.11
N SER A 27 -7.82 1.80 -5.22
CA SER A 27 -7.56 3.22 -5.49
C SER A 27 -6.06 3.59 -5.46
N ASP A 28 -5.16 2.62 -5.28
CA ASP A 28 -3.72 2.86 -5.32
C ASP A 28 -3.21 2.82 -6.76
N LYS A 29 -2.73 3.99 -7.23
CA LYS A 29 -2.24 4.21 -8.60
C LYS A 29 -1.08 3.31 -8.99
N ILE A 30 -0.27 2.85 -8.03
CA ILE A 30 0.90 2.02 -8.30
C ILE A 30 0.48 0.55 -8.44
N GLN A 31 -0.49 0.10 -7.62
CA GLN A 31 -0.98 -1.28 -7.61
C GLN A 31 -1.77 -1.69 -8.87
N VAL A 32 -2.10 -0.73 -9.74
CA VAL A 32 -2.70 -1.00 -11.05
C VAL A 32 -1.72 -1.73 -11.99
N SER A 33 -0.41 -1.49 -11.85
CA SER A 33 0.60 -1.98 -12.79
C SER A 33 0.95 -3.45 -12.58
N LYS A 34 1.10 -4.26 -13.64
CA LYS A 34 1.48 -5.69 -13.53
C LYS A 34 2.98 -5.89 -13.25
N GLY A 35 3.34 -6.94 -12.49
CA GLY A 35 4.70 -7.51 -12.50
C GLY A 35 5.65 -7.11 -11.36
N ILE A 36 5.23 -6.27 -10.40
CA ILE A 36 6.02 -5.91 -9.21
C ILE A 36 5.18 -5.95 -7.93
N ASP A 37 4.47 -7.06 -7.74
CA ASP A 37 3.43 -7.19 -6.73
C ASP A 37 3.97 -7.01 -5.30
N ILE A 38 5.20 -7.51 -5.04
CA ILE A 38 5.91 -7.35 -3.76
C ILE A 38 6.23 -5.87 -3.50
N THR A 39 6.93 -5.20 -4.44
CA THR A 39 7.33 -3.79 -4.30
C THR A 39 6.12 -2.86 -4.15
N THR A 40 4.98 -3.24 -4.71
CA THR A 40 3.74 -2.44 -4.69
C THR A 40 2.79 -2.81 -3.55
N ASN A 41 3.20 -3.73 -2.67
CA ASN A 41 2.42 -4.19 -1.52
C ASN A 41 1.01 -4.66 -1.90
N LYS A 42 0.89 -5.37 -3.03
CA LYS A 42 -0.41 -5.94 -3.43
C LYS A 42 -0.79 -7.06 -2.50
N ILE A 43 -2.08 -7.13 -2.21
CA ILE A 43 -2.62 -8.24 -1.45
C ILE A 43 -2.62 -9.52 -2.28
N SER A 44 -2.10 -10.60 -1.68
CA SER A 44 -2.00 -11.88 -2.36
C SER A 44 -3.38 -12.51 -2.59
N ILE A 45 -3.52 -13.37 -3.59
CA ILE A 45 -4.79 -14.06 -3.92
C ILE A 45 -5.32 -14.84 -2.69
N ASN A 46 -4.43 -15.48 -1.93
CA ASN A 46 -4.81 -16.23 -0.73
C ASN A 46 -5.37 -15.33 0.37
N GLU A 47 -4.85 -14.10 0.48
CA GLU A 47 -5.32 -13.13 1.47
C GLU A 47 -6.62 -12.44 1.05
N GLN A 48 -7.01 -12.45 -0.23
CA GLN A 48 -8.24 -11.81 -0.72
C GLN A 48 -9.53 -12.47 -0.21
N GLY A 49 -9.46 -13.70 0.32
CA GLY A 49 -10.61 -14.36 0.95
C GLY A 49 -11.79 -14.64 0.01
N GLY A 50 -11.52 -14.74 -1.30
CA GLY A 50 -12.56 -14.95 -2.33
C GLY A 50 -13.37 -13.70 -2.70
N VAL A 51 -13.03 -12.53 -2.15
CA VAL A 51 -13.70 -11.27 -2.48
C VAL A 51 -13.28 -10.79 -3.87
N VAL A 52 -14.23 -10.31 -4.68
CA VAL A 52 -13.94 -9.77 -6.02
C VAL A 52 -13.19 -8.45 -5.90
N HIS A 53 -12.04 -8.34 -6.58
CA HIS A 53 -11.19 -7.15 -6.58
C HIS A 53 -11.12 -6.52 -7.98
N HIS A 54 -11.49 -5.25 -8.09
CA HIS A 54 -11.39 -4.43 -9.29
C HIS A 54 -10.18 -3.49 -9.24
N LEU A 55 -9.67 -3.12 -10.41
CA LEU A 55 -8.50 -2.23 -10.57
C LEU A 55 -7.23 -2.70 -9.84
N LEU A 56 -7.21 -3.98 -9.44
CA LEU A 56 -6.05 -4.68 -8.90
C LEU A 56 -5.60 -5.67 -9.99
N VAL A 57 -4.73 -5.18 -10.90
CA VAL A 57 -4.27 -5.91 -12.09
C VAL A 57 -5.41 -6.35 -13.02
N THR A 58 -5.95 -5.41 -13.81
CA THR A 58 -6.93 -5.73 -14.86
C THR A 58 -6.26 -5.88 -16.24
N PRO A 59 -6.43 -7.01 -16.95
CA PRO A 59 -5.86 -7.21 -18.30
C PRO A 59 -6.29 -6.13 -19.29
N VAL A 60 -7.53 -5.65 -19.18
CA VAL A 60 -8.11 -4.62 -20.06
C VAL A 60 -7.47 -3.25 -19.82
N LEU A 61 -7.31 -2.84 -18.56
CA LEU A 61 -6.66 -1.57 -18.23
C LEU A 61 -5.17 -1.60 -18.62
N ASN A 62 -4.51 -2.74 -18.41
CA ASN A 62 -3.16 -2.94 -18.92
C ASN A 62 -3.11 -2.79 -20.44
N ARG A 63 -4.00 -3.45 -21.18
CA ARG A 63 -4.06 -3.35 -22.66
C ARG A 63 -4.32 -1.92 -23.14
N TYR A 64 -5.23 -1.20 -22.48
CA TYR A 64 -5.51 0.20 -22.78
C TYR A 64 -4.31 1.12 -22.49
N LEU A 65 -3.67 0.95 -21.32
CA LEU A 65 -2.47 1.70 -20.95
C LEU A 65 -1.30 1.39 -21.89
N PHE A 66 -1.10 0.13 -22.27
CA PHE A 66 -0.10 -0.26 -23.25
C PHE A 66 -0.37 0.37 -24.62
N GLN A 67 -1.61 0.31 -25.13
CA GLN A 67 -1.97 0.96 -26.39
C GLN A 67 -1.72 2.48 -26.34
N ARG A 68 -2.12 3.16 -25.26
CA ARG A 68 -1.83 4.60 -25.10
C ARG A 68 -0.35 4.93 -25.00
N VAL A 69 0.44 4.09 -24.35
CA VAL A 69 1.89 4.27 -24.24
C VAL A 69 2.59 4.02 -25.58
N ASP A 70 2.12 3.03 -26.35
CA ASP A 70 2.64 2.75 -27.69
C ASP A 70 2.29 3.87 -28.69
N GLU A 71 1.11 4.48 -28.57
CA GLU A 71 0.71 5.68 -29.32
C GLU A 71 1.54 6.92 -28.92
N MET A 72 2.14 6.93 -27.73
CA MET A 72 3.00 8.01 -27.22
C MET A 72 4.50 7.80 -27.49
N LYS A 73 4.89 6.79 -28.29
CA LYS A 73 6.30 6.54 -28.63
C LYS A 73 6.87 7.60 -29.58
N ASN A 74 7.21 8.76 -29.00
CA ASN A 74 8.19 9.72 -29.51
C ASN A 74 8.77 10.61 -28.38
N GLY A 75 9.04 10.04 -27.19
CA GLY A 75 9.64 10.83 -26.09
C GLY A 75 10.00 10.12 -24.78
N PHE A 76 10.12 8.79 -24.75
CA PHE A 76 10.36 8.05 -23.51
C PHE A 76 11.82 8.12 -23.03
N SER A 77 12.20 9.25 -22.44
CA SER A 77 13.38 9.37 -21.56
C SER A 77 13.03 9.73 -20.12
N ASP A 78 11.76 9.99 -19.79
CA ASP A 78 11.37 10.39 -18.44
C ASP A 78 11.26 9.19 -17.50
N ARG A 79 12.36 8.95 -16.76
CA ARG A 79 12.46 7.90 -15.73
C ARG A 79 11.47 8.10 -14.57
N ASN A 80 10.76 9.23 -14.54
CA ASN A 80 9.89 9.64 -13.47
C ASN A 80 8.40 9.47 -13.83
N THR A 81 8.01 8.34 -14.42
CA THR A 81 6.62 8.07 -14.82
C THR A 81 6.16 6.65 -14.47
N GLY A 82 4.85 6.50 -14.23
CA GLY A 82 4.19 5.22 -13.98
C GLY A 82 4.81 4.39 -12.87
N ILE A 83 5.06 3.11 -13.19
CA ILE A 83 5.56 2.09 -12.26
C ILE A 83 6.95 2.39 -11.70
N ARG A 84 7.76 3.19 -12.42
CA ARG A 84 9.10 3.59 -11.99
C ARG A 84 9.10 4.52 -10.76
N LYS A 85 7.93 5.08 -10.42
CA LYS A 85 7.74 5.87 -9.18
C LYS A 85 7.53 5.01 -7.93
N ALA A 86 7.41 3.69 -8.05
CA ALA A 86 7.25 2.84 -6.89
C ALA A 86 8.50 2.94 -5.99
N ILE A 87 8.31 3.24 -4.71
CA ILE A 87 9.39 3.22 -3.72
C ILE A 87 10.05 1.84 -3.75
N GLY A 88 11.38 1.81 -3.77
CA GLY A 88 12.19 0.63 -4.01
C GLY A 88 12.77 0.56 -5.42
N VAL A 89 12.08 1.10 -6.44
CA VAL A 89 12.57 1.05 -7.82
C VAL A 89 13.70 2.05 -8.06
N PRO A 90 13.56 3.36 -7.76
CA PRO A 90 14.65 4.32 -7.92
C PRO A 90 15.88 4.02 -7.05
N GLU A 91 15.65 3.62 -5.79
CA GLU A 91 16.70 3.34 -4.81
C GLU A 91 17.54 2.13 -5.26
N MET A 92 16.89 1.05 -5.70
CA MET A 92 17.60 -0.11 -6.24
C MET A 92 18.22 0.17 -7.62
N GLU A 93 17.63 1.03 -8.45
CA GLU A 93 18.30 1.49 -9.68
C GLU A 93 19.62 2.21 -9.36
N GLY A 94 19.64 3.04 -8.32
CA GLY A 94 20.85 3.66 -7.78
C GLY A 94 21.89 2.64 -7.33
N TYR A 95 21.47 1.64 -6.54
CA TYR A 95 22.31 0.51 -6.13
C TYR A 95 22.95 -0.20 -7.32
N PHE A 96 22.13 -0.67 -8.28
CA PHE A 96 22.62 -1.44 -9.43
C PHE A 96 23.53 -0.62 -10.35
N ARG A 97 23.30 0.69 -10.47
CA ARG A 97 24.15 1.59 -11.24
C ARG A 97 25.55 1.68 -10.65
N ASN A 98 25.63 1.85 -9.34
CA ASN A 98 26.89 2.01 -8.61
C ASN A 98 27.62 0.67 -8.38
N LEU A 99 26.88 -0.45 -8.39
CA LEU A 99 27.41 -1.79 -8.24
C LEU A 99 28.52 -2.13 -9.26
N LYS A 100 28.45 -1.53 -10.46
CA LYS A 100 29.44 -1.72 -11.54
C LYS A 100 30.84 -1.21 -11.16
N ASN A 101 30.93 -0.30 -10.21
CA ASN A 101 32.18 0.32 -9.77
C ASN A 101 32.74 -0.36 -8.50
N CYS A 102 32.02 -1.33 -7.92
CA CYS A 102 32.46 -2.02 -6.70
C CYS A 102 33.37 -3.19 -7.02
N THR A 103 34.48 -3.29 -6.29
CA THR A 103 35.45 -4.38 -6.42
C THR A 103 35.38 -5.35 -5.24
N THR A 104 34.88 -4.89 -4.09
CA THR A 104 34.82 -5.68 -2.86
C THR A 104 33.38 -6.04 -2.46
N VAL A 105 33.21 -7.10 -1.67
CA VAL A 105 31.90 -7.47 -1.11
C VAL A 105 31.41 -6.41 -0.12
N GLN A 106 32.31 -5.82 0.65
CA GLN A 106 32.02 -4.79 1.65
C GLN A 106 31.40 -3.53 1.01
N GLU A 107 31.92 -3.08 -0.13
CA GLU A 107 31.34 -1.96 -0.88
C GLU A 107 29.92 -2.28 -1.36
N LYS A 108 29.69 -3.51 -1.84
CA LYS A 108 28.37 -3.97 -2.29
C LYS A 108 27.37 -4.01 -1.14
N CYS A 109 27.78 -4.52 0.03
CA CYS A 109 26.95 -4.52 1.24
C CYS A 109 26.59 -3.09 1.64
N ARG A 110 27.57 -2.17 1.67
CA ARG A 110 27.34 -0.77 2.04
C ARG A 110 26.34 -0.08 1.12
N LEU A 111 26.47 -0.23 -0.21
CA LEU A 111 25.52 0.36 -1.16
C LEU A 111 24.12 -0.24 -1.03
N TYR A 112 24.02 -1.53 -0.73
CA TYR A 112 22.74 -2.18 -0.50
C TYR A 112 22.06 -1.63 0.77
N ASP A 113 22.82 -1.52 1.87
CA ASP A 113 22.32 -0.97 3.12
C ASP A 113 21.87 0.48 2.97
N GLU A 114 22.59 1.27 2.16
CA GLU A 114 22.20 2.64 1.80
C GLU A 114 20.88 2.67 1.03
N ALA A 115 20.72 1.85 -0.01
CA ALA A 115 19.46 1.77 -0.76
C ALA A 115 18.29 1.33 0.14
N VAL A 116 18.51 0.36 1.03
CA VAL A 116 17.49 -0.08 2.00
C VAL A 116 17.13 1.04 2.98
N ARG A 117 18.11 1.84 3.43
CA ARG A 117 17.87 3.01 4.28
C ARG A 117 17.01 4.05 3.56
N GLU A 118 17.34 4.38 2.31
CA GLU A 118 16.57 5.33 1.50
C GLU A 118 15.12 4.85 1.28
N ILE A 119 14.91 3.56 1.00
CA ILE A 119 13.57 2.97 0.88
C ILE A 119 12.75 3.21 2.15
N LYS A 120 13.35 2.99 3.33
CA LYS A 120 12.69 3.18 4.63
C LYS A 120 12.36 4.66 4.85
N GLU A 121 13.29 5.57 4.56
CA GLU A 121 13.11 7.01 4.71
C GLU A 121 12.01 7.54 3.77
N ASN A 122 12.06 7.18 2.48
CA ASN A 122 11.05 7.55 1.51
C ASN A 122 9.65 7.00 1.87
N THR A 123 9.59 5.79 2.42
CA THR A 123 8.32 5.20 2.90
C THR A 123 7.76 5.99 4.09
N LYS A 124 8.62 6.39 5.03
CA LYS A 124 8.23 7.22 6.17
C LYS A 124 7.71 8.58 5.71
N GLU A 125 8.44 9.28 4.84
CA GLU A 125 8.00 10.56 4.30
C GLU A 125 6.67 10.46 3.55
N LEU A 126 6.46 9.38 2.78
CA LEU A 126 5.20 9.14 2.10
C LEU A 126 4.04 9.02 3.10
N ALA A 127 4.24 8.26 4.19
CA ALA A 127 3.24 8.11 5.23
C ALA A 127 2.89 9.46 5.89
N GLU A 128 3.89 10.26 6.22
CA GLU A 128 3.70 11.62 6.77
C GLU A 128 2.93 12.53 5.81
N LYS A 129 3.32 12.55 4.53
CA LYS A 129 2.62 13.32 3.48
C LYS A 129 1.18 12.85 3.31
N GLN A 130 0.90 11.56 3.41
CA GLN A 130 -0.46 11.01 3.34
C GLN A 130 -1.30 11.43 4.56
N MET A 131 -0.74 11.36 5.76
CA MET A 131 -1.43 11.81 6.98
C MET A 131 -1.78 13.29 6.91
N TRP A 132 -0.84 14.12 6.45
CA TRP A 132 -1.11 15.54 6.23
C TRP A 132 -2.24 15.79 5.23
N LYS A 133 -2.30 15.05 4.12
CA LYS A 133 -3.41 15.14 3.15
C LYS A 133 -4.76 14.75 3.76
N ILE A 134 -4.79 13.69 4.57
CA ILE A 134 -6.02 13.23 5.25
C ILE A 134 -6.48 14.29 6.25
N GLN A 135 -5.55 14.88 7.01
CA GLN A 135 -5.85 15.95 7.95
C GLN A 135 -6.46 17.15 7.25
N ARG A 136 -5.93 17.55 6.09
CA ARG A 136 -6.51 18.63 5.27
C ARG A 136 -7.93 18.35 4.79
N LEU A 137 -8.24 17.10 4.44
CA LEU A 137 -9.60 16.73 4.04
C LEU A 137 -10.58 16.89 5.21
N ARG A 138 -10.18 16.46 6.41
CA ARG A 138 -10.95 16.68 7.64
C ARG A 138 -11.17 18.17 7.93
N GLU A 139 -10.12 18.98 7.84
CA GLU A 139 -10.20 20.44 8.03
C GLU A 139 -11.08 21.12 6.98
N SER A 140 -11.23 20.51 5.80
CA SER A 140 -12.12 20.97 4.74
C SER A 140 -13.57 20.52 4.93
N GLY A 141 -13.94 20.02 6.11
CA GLY A 141 -15.32 19.63 6.46
C GLY A 141 -15.73 18.22 6.06
N TRP A 142 -14.80 17.36 5.63
CA TRP A 142 -15.12 15.96 5.36
C TRP A 142 -15.37 15.21 6.67
N ASP A 143 -16.54 14.59 6.80
CA ASP A 143 -16.87 13.74 7.95
C ASP A 143 -16.11 12.41 7.89
N LEU A 144 -14.88 12.43 8.41
CA LEU A 144 -14.00 11.26 8.45
C LEU A 144 -14.11 10.55 9.78
N GLN A 145 -14.79 9.40 9.79
CA GLN A 145 -14.87 8.49 10.93
C GLN A 145 -13.49 7.87 11.23
N LYS A 146 -12.89 8.19 12.39
CA LYS A 146 -11.56 7.69 12.76
C LYS A 146 -11.66 6.31 13.39
N VAL A 147 -10.85 5.39 12.88
CA VAL A 147 -10.61 4.06 13.49
C VAL A 147 -9.13 3.95 13.81
N ASP A 148 -8.79 3.63 15.06
CA ASP A 148 -7.42 3.61 15.54
C ASP A 148 -6.85 2.18 15.53
N ALA A 149 -5.82 1.96 14.70
CA ALA A 149 -5.16 0.67 14.57
C ALA A 149 -3.83 0.57 15.34
N THR A 150 -3.47 1.60 16.13
CA THR A 150 -2.12 1.74 16.72
C THR A 150 -1.74 0.55 17.58
N GLU A 151 -2.60 0.10 18.51
CA GLU A 151 -2.27 -1.03 19.38
C GLU A 151 -2.19 -2.35 18.62
N ALA A 152 -3.05 -2.56 17.62
CA ALA A 152 -3.01 -3.75 16.78
C ALA A 152 -1.68 -3.81 15.99
N LEU A 153 -1.22 -2.67 15.48
CA LEU A 153 0.07 -2.57 14.80
C LEU A 153 1.25 -2.75 15.77
N ARG A 154 1.18 -2.16 16.97
CA ARG A 154 2.22 -2.32 18.00
C ARG A 154 2.37 -3.79 18.42
N ALA A 155 1.25 -4.47 18.69
CA ALA A 155 1.25 -5.89 19.04
C ALA A 155 1.73 -6.77 17.87
N LYS A 156 1.55 -6.34 16.62
CA LYS A 156 2.10 -7.03 15.45
C LYS A 156 3.62 -6.86 15.33
N MET A 157 4.17 -5.71 15.73
CA MET A 157 5.60 -5.42 15.68
C MET A 157 6.39 -6.08 16.81
N SER A 158 5.78 -6.22 17.99
CA SER A 158 6.39 -6.86 19.16
C SER A 158 5.43 -7.85 19.83
N PRO A 159 5.19 -9.03 19.22
CA PRO A 159 4.26 -10.02 19.73
C PRO A 159 4.58 -10.47 21.17
N GLU A 160 5.87 -10.57 21.50
CA GLU A 160 6.40 -10.96 22.81
C GLU A 160 5.99 -10.01 23.95
N ASN A 161 5.72 -8.75 23.62
CA ASN A 161 5.35 -7.72 24.60
C ASN A 161 3.83 -7.61 24.81
N SER A 162 3.02 -8.33 24.02
CA SER A 162 1.57 -8.27 24.10
C SER A 162 0.98 -9.54 24.71
N LYS A 163 0.20 -9.38 25.78
CA LYS A 163 -0.58 -10.48 26.37
C LYS A 163 -1.72 -10.95 25.48
N ILE A 164 -2.16 -10.10 24.56
CA ILE A 164 -3.31 -10.33 23.68
C ILE A 164 -2.81 -10.42 22.23
N PRO A 165 -3.24 -11.42 21.44
CA PRO A 165 -2.85 -11.52 20.03
C PRO A 165 -3.24 -10.26 19.24
N ALA A 166 -2.36 -9.83 18.32
CA ALA A 166 -2.62 -8.67 17.48
C ALA A 166 -3.92 -8.80 16.65
N THR A 167 -4.30 -10.03 16.28
CA THR A 167 -5.56 -10.34 15.59
C THR A 167 -6.78 -10.02 16.44
N GLU A 168 -6.75 -10.32 17.74
CA GLU A 168 -7.84 -10.02 18.67
C GLU A 168 -7.95 -8.51 18.93
N ILE A 169 -6.80 -7.83 19.08
CA ILE A 169 -6.79 -6.37 19.22
C ILE A 169 -7.35 -5.70 17.96
N TRP A 170 -6.94 -6.17 16.77
CA TRP A 170 -7.46 -5.70 15.48
C TRP A 170 -8.97 -5.87 15.37
N GLU A 171 -9.48 -7.06 15.71
CA GLU A 171 -10.91 -7.34 15.70
C GLU A 171 -11.68 -6.33 16.57
N ARG A 172 -11.23 -6.17 17.81
CA ARG A 172 -11.92 -5.34 18.81
C ARG A 172 -11.85 -3.84 18.52
N GLN A 173 -10.69 -3.35 18.08
CA GLN A 173 -10.43 -1.91 17.95
C GLN A 173 -10.58 -1.37 16.53
N VAL A 174 -10.51 -2.24 15.51
CA VAL A 174 -10.58 -1.83 14.12
C VAL A 174 -11.83 -2.38 13.46
N VAL A 175 -12.04 -3.69 13.48
CA VAL A 175 -13.13 -4.31 12.71
C VAL A 175 -14.50 -4.01 13.31
N LEU A 176 -14.70 -4.28 14.60
CA LEU A 176 -16.00 -4.06 15.25
C LEU A 176 -16.49 -2.59 15.19
N PRO A 177 -15.65 -1.57 15.44
CA PRO A 177 -16.06 -0.18 15.25
C PRO A 177 -16.40 0.14 13.79
N SER A 178 -15.58 -0.32 12.84
CA SER A 178 -15.83 -0.12 11.41
C SER A 178 -17.15 -0.74 10.96
N MET A 179 -17.47 -1.94 11.45
CA MET A 179 -18.75 -2.58 11.17
C MET A 179 -19.94 -1.78 11.67
N LYS A 180 -19.85 -1.18 12.86
CA LYS A 180 -20.93 -0.34 13.40
C LYS A 180 -21.17 0.87 12.50
N ILE A 181 -20.09 1.55 12.09
CA ILE A 181 -20.14 2.70 11.18
C ILE A 181 -20.79 2.31 9.84
N VAL A 182 -20.33 1.21 9.23
CA VAL A 182 -20.88 0.73 7.94
C VAL A 182 -22.33 0.29 8.09
N LYS A 183 -22.69 -0.41 9.16
CA LYS A 183 -24.10 -0.80 9.43
C LYS A 183 -25.00 0.42 9.52
N GLN A 184 -24.57 1.45 10.24
CA GLN A 184 -25.34 2.68 10.37
C GLN A 184 -25.54 3.34 8.99
N PHE A 185 -24.47 3.46 8.21
CA PHE A 185 -24.52 4.02 6.85
C PHE A 185 -25.43 3.24 5.88
N LEU A 186 -25.57 1.93 6.04
CA LEU A 186 -26.40 1.10 5.15
C LEU A 186 -27.88 1.03 5.56
N LEU A 187 -28.19 1.37 6.82
CA LEU A 187 -29.54 1.23 7.39
C LEU A 187 -30.28 2.57 7.53
N GLU A 188 -29.54 3.69 7.49
CA GLU A 188 -30.06 5.06 7.45
C GLU A 188 -30.05 5.60 6.02
#